data_AF-A0A7K8TR87-F1
#
_entry.id   AF-A0A7K8TR87-F1
#
_cell.length_a   1.000
_cell.length_b   1.000
_cell.length_c   1.000
_cell.angle_alpha   90.00
_cell.angle_beta   90.00
_cell.angle_gamma   90.00
#
_symmetry.space_group_name_H-M   'P 1'
#
loop_
_entity.id
_entity.type
_entity.pdbx_description
1 polymer ?
#
loop_
_entity_poly.entity_id
_entity_poly.type
_entity_poly.pdbx_seq_one_letter_code
_entity_poly.pdbx_strand_id
1 'polypeptide(L)'
;LGNGGSTLHVLRCLEDLYGDKWTSFIVLLIHSGGYSQRLPNASALGKIFTALPFGDPVYQMLELKLAMYIDFPSHMKPGILITCSDDIELYSIGVTETVTFDKPGFTALAHPSDLTVGTTHGVFVLDPSTFSGKGGLEYTSCHHFLHKPDIETMRQCGAVCSQLSSSGDHSDSEMDSECVYTDSIFYVDHSTAKQLLTFYKQMGTLCCEIDAYGDFLQALGPGATQDYTKNTSNVTKEESQLVEIRQKLHSLLKGTTLNVIVLNNSKFYHIGTTQEYLFHFTSDSKLKFELDLLSVAFSVFSDKAETLDQSASIIQSVLEPGCSIGPGSVIEYSRIGPEVSVGKNSIISGSYINLKVGIPSNCFLSSLSIKINDQVKYVSMVFGIEDDLKKSVKLLSDIRSLRFFGVGLLECLDLWGVEVSDQLFASGSTRLGLWTARIFPVCPTLSESVRMSLKMLNSVQHMSAFKLNGFQLLSVEEMLTYKDVEDMLKFRKQIYDEICLQRRKEKSDL
;
A
#
# COMPACT_ATOMS: atom_id res chain seq x y z
N LEU A 1 -3.56 -10.85 -12.29
CA LEU A 1 -4.15 -9.86 -13.22
C LEU A 1 -3.39 -8.53 -13.22
N GLY A 2 -2.86 -8.07 -12.08
CA GLY A 2 -2.36 -6.70 -11.96
C GLY A 2 -3.50 -5.69 -11.82
N ASN A 3 -3.19 -4.43 -11.47
CA ASN A 3 -4.19 -3.36 -11.38
C ASN A 3 -4.84 -3.10 -12.75
N GLY A 4 -4.07 -3.02 -13.85
CA GLY A 4 -4.59 -2.83 -15.21
C GLY A 4 -5.47 -3.99 -15.67
N GLY A 5 -5.08 -5.24 -15.38
CA GLY A 5 -5.93 -6.40 -15.67
C GLY A 5 -7.21 -6.42 -14.83
N SER A 6 -7.16 -5.89 -13.61
CA SER A 6 -8.34 -5.73 -12.75
C SER A 6 -9.27 -4.64 -13.29
N THR A 7 -8.73 -3.52 -13.78
CA THR A 7 -9.49 -2.49 -14.49
C THR A 7 -10.25 -3.10 -15.67
N LEU A 8 -9.57 -3.86 -16.54
CA LEU A 8 -10.20 -4.52 -17.68
C LEU A 8 -11.32 -5.48 -17.25
N HIS A 9 -11.11 -6.22 -16.17
CA HIS A 9 -12.13 -7.11 -15.60
C HIS A 9 -13.35 -6.33 -15.09
N VAL A 10 -13.14 -5.20 -14.41
CA VAL A 10 -14.23 -4.33 -13.92
C VAL A 10 -15.07 -3.80 -15.08
N LEU A 11 -14.47 -3.41 -16.21
CA LEU A 11 -15.23 -2.99 -17.40
C LEU A 11 -16.21 -4.08 -17.87
N ARG A 12 -15.76 -5.34 -17.86
CA ARG A 12 -16.62 -6.48 -18.20
C ARG A 12 -17.72 -6.65 -17.16
N CYS A 13 -17.41 -6.58 -15.87
CA CYS A 13 -18.41 -6.66 -14.81
C CYS A 13 -19.46 -5.55 -14.91
N LEU A 14 -19.06 -4.31 -15.25
CA LEU A 14 -20.00 -3.20 -15.46
C LEU A 14 -20.95 -3.49 -16.61
N GLU A 15 -20.45 -4.02 -17.72
CA GLU A 15 -21.30 -4.40 -18.85
C GLU A 15 -22.21 -5.60 -18.53
N ASP A 16 -21.69 -6.62 -17.84
CA ASP A 16 -22.47 -7.80 -17.42
C ASP A 16 -23.61 -7.40 -16.46
N LEU A 17 -23.39 -6.43 -15.57
CA LEU A 17 -24.37 -5.96 -14.59
C LEU A 17 -25.38 -4.96 -15.16
N TYR A 18 -24.96 -4.08 -16.06
CA TYR A 18 -25.75 -2.92 -16.48
C TYR A 18 -26.07 -2.87 -17.98
N GLY A 19 -25.57 -3.82 -18.78
CA GLY A 19 -25.66 -3.78 -20.24
C GLY A 19 -25.11 -2.47 -20.79
N ASP A 20 -25.64 -1.97 -21.91
CA ASP A 20 -25.17 -0.71 -22.51
C ASP A 20 -25.33 0.54 -21.60
N LYS A 21 -26.06 0.47 -20.47
CA LYS A 21 -26.25 1.65 -19.62
C LYS A 21 -24.97 2.14 -18.96
N TRP A 22 -23.99 1.25 -18.73
CA TRP A 22 -22.72 1.64 -18.09
C TRP A 22 -21.99 2.73 -18.88
N THR A 23 -22.27 2.86 -20.18
CA THR A 23 -21.66 3.89 -21.04
C THR A 23 -22.03 5.32 -20.67
N SER A 24 -23.02 5.49 -19.79
CA SER A 24 -23.48 6.79 -19.31
C SER A 24 -23.01 7.10 -17.88
N PHE A 25 -22.27 6.20 -17.25
CA PHE A 25 -21.88 6.34 -15.85
C PHE A 25 -20.59 7.14 -15.67
N ILE A 26 -20.51 7.81 -14.52
CA ILE A 26 -19.26 8.26 -13.91
C ILE A 26 -18.88 7.19 -12.91
N VAL A 27 -17.70 6.60 -13.09
CA VAL A 27 -17.22 5.48 -12.27
C VAL A 27 -15.95 5.89 -11.54
N LEU A 28 -15.95 5.77 -10.22
CA LEU A 28 -14.72 5.78 -9.41
C LEU A 28 -14.27 4.33 -9.19
N LEU A 29 -13.08 3.99 -9.69
CA LEU A 29 -12.45 2.70 -9.53
C LEU A 29 -11.21 2.84 -8.64
N ILE A 30 -11.32 2.33 -7.42
CA ILE A 30 -10.21 2.28 -6.45
C ILE A 30 -9.72 0.84 -6.37
N HIS A 31 -8.45 0.61 -6.71
CA HIS A 31 -7.85 -0.71 -6.54
C HIS A 31 -7.64 -0.99 -5.05
N SER A 32 -8.00 -2.17 -4.55
CA SER A 32 -7.82 -2.54 -3.14
C SER A 32 -6.35 -2.74 -2.71
N GLY A 33 -5.39 -2.54 -3.60
CA GLY A 33 -3.98 -2.90 -3.43
C GLY A 33 -3.66 -4.35 -3.84
N GLY A 34 -2.38 -4.60 -4.14
CA GLY A 34 -1.87 -5.95 -4.44
C GLY A 34 -1.56 -6.76 -3.17
N TYR A 35 -0.63 -7.71 -3.27
CA TYR A 35 -0.19 -8.55 -2.12
C TYR A 35 0.35 -7.76 -0.92
N SER A 36 0.70 -6.48 -1.11
CA SER A 36 1.14 -5.58 -0.04
C SER A 36 2.34 -6.12 0.77
N GLN A 37 3.26 -6.81 0.09
CA GLN A 37 4.47 -7.39 0.69
C GLN A 37 5.38 -6.39 1.41
N ARG A 38 5.22 -5.09 1.15
CA ARG A 38 5.95 -4.02 1.85
C ARG A 38 5.19 -3.43 3.05
N LEU A 39 3.88 -3.72 3.18
CA LEU A 39 3.02 -3.32 4.31
C LEU A 39 2.08 -4.49 4.65
N PRO A 40 2.58 -5.57 5.29
CA PRO A 40 1.86 -6.85 5.34
C PRO A 40 0.57 -6.82 6.17
N ASN A 41 0.43 -5.86 7.09
CA ASN A 41 -0.81 -5.69 7.87
C ASN A 41 -2.00 -5.28 6.98
N ALA A 42 -1.74 -4.69 5.81
CA ALA A 42 -2.76 -4.35 4.82
C ALA A 42 -3.10 -5.51 3.86
N SER A 43 -2.34 -6.62 3.85
CA SER A 43 -2.49 -7.68 2.84
C SER A 43 -3.79 -8.50 2.96
N ALA A 44 -4.30 -8.67 4.18
CA ALA A 44 -5.46 -9.53 4.42
C ALA A 44 -6.77 -8.88 3.98
N LEU A 45 -6.98 -7.60 4.31
CA LEU A 45 -8.22 -6.88 3.95
C LEU A 45 -8.07 -6.06 2.66
N GLY A 46 -6.86 -5.64 2.33
CA GLY A 46 -6.57 -4.70 1.25
C GLY A 46 -6.15 -3.34 1.81
N LYS A 47 -5.27 -2.66 1.08
CA LYS A 47 -4.73 -1.34 1.42
C LYS A 47 -5.80 -0.27 1.55
N ILE A 48 -6.88 -0.38 0.78
CA ILE A 48 -8.00 0.57 0.85
C ILE A 48 -8.71 0.56 2.21
N PHE A 49 -8.57 -0.52 2.99
CA PHE A 49 -9.13 -0.62 4.35
C PHE A 49 -8.07 -0.45 5.44
N THR A 50 -6.92 0.15 5.10
CA THR A 50 -5.90 0.54 6.08
C THR A 50 -6.48 1.61 7.00
N ALA A 51 -6.31 1.44 8.31
CA ALA A 51 -6.79 2.40 9.29
C ALA A 51 -5.95 3.67 9.24
N LEU A 52 -6.60 4.81 9.40
CA LEU A 52 -5.93 6.08 9.54
C LEU A 52 -6.08 6.57 10.98
N PRO A 53 -5.06 7.25 11.54
CA PRO A 53 -5.09 7.74 12.91
C PRO A 53 -5.98 8.99 13.07
N PHE A 54 -7.22 8.98 12.59
CA PHE A 54 -8.22 10.02 12.81
C PHE A 54 -9.65 9.49 12.64
N GLY A 55 -10.63 10.26 13.13
CA GLY A 55 -12.04 9.90 13.13
C GLY A 55 -12.55 9.33 14.47
N ASP A 56 -13.86 9.45 14.69
CA ASP A 56 -14.59 8.83 15.80
C ASP A 56 -15.92 8.23 15.28
N PRO A 57 -15.96 6.94 14.91
CA PRO A 57 -14.86 5.98 14.97
C PRO A 57 -13.80 6.17 13.89
N VAL A 58 -12.70 5.43 13.99
CA VAL A 58 -11.55 5.50 13.07
C VAL A 58 -11.99 5.38 11.60
N TYR A 59 -11.53 6.31 10.79
CA TYR A 59 -11.67 6.26 9.34
C TYR A 59 -10.58 5.39 8.71
N GLN A 60 -10.88 4.83 7.54
CA GLN A 60 -9.95 4.08 6.73
C GLN A 60 -9.58 4.88 5.48
N MET A 61 -8.62 4.37 4.71
CA MET A 61 -8.23 4.98 3.44
C MET A 61 -9.41 5.14 2.48
N LEU A 62 -10.41 4.25 2.54
CA LEU A 62 -11.64 4.38 1.76
C LEU A 62 -12.37 5.71 2.03
N GLU A 63 -12.65 6.02 3.29
CA GLU A 63 -13.34 7.27 3.64
C GLU A 63 -12.52 8.49 3.24
N LEU A 64 -11.19 8.45 3.41
CA LEU A 64 -10.31 9.53 2.99
C LEU A 64 -10.36 9.74 1.47
N LYS A 65 -10.24 8.67 0.68
CA LYS A 65 -10.32 8.74 -0.80
C LYS A 65 -11.68 9.27 -1.26
N LEU A 66 -12.78 8.83 -0.65
CA LEU A 66 -14.11 9.33 -0.96
C LEU A 66 -14.25 10.82 -0.63
N ALA A 67 -13.70 11.28 0.49
CA ALA A 67 -13.69 12.69 0.87
C ALA A 67 -12.84 13.54 -0.10
N MET A 68 -11.64 13.06 -0.46
CA MET A 68 -10.74 13.75 -1.38
C MET A 68 -11.36 13.97 -2.77
N TYR A 69 -12.16 13.03 -3.26
CA TYR A 69 -12.70 13.07 -4.62
C TYR A 69 -14.16 13.50 -4.70
N ILE A 70 -14.74 14.00 -3.60
CA ILE A 70 -16.17 14.28 -3.49
C ILE A 70 -16.66 15.29 -4.55
N ASP A 71 -15.81 16.22 -4.97
CA ASP A 71 -16.14 17.29 -5.92
C ASP A 71 -15.90 16.92 -7.39
N PHE A 72 -15.20 15.82 -7.68
CA PHE A 72 -14.90 15.43 -9.06
C PHE A 72 -16.15 15.09 -9.86
N PRO A 73 -17.12 14.29 -9.37
CA PRO A 73 -18.27 13.86 -10.17
C PRO A 73 -19.10 15.00 -10.79
N SER A 74 -19.17 16.19 -10.17
CA SER A 74 -19.92 17.32 -10.75
C SER A 74 -19.25 17.95 -11.97
N HIS A 75 -17.97 17.65 -12.20
CA HIS A 75 -17.15 18.21 -13.28
C HIS A 75 -16.53 17.10 -14.16
N MET A 76 -17.17 15.92 -14.18
CA MET A 76 -16.77 14.77 -14.96
C MET A 76 -17.78 14.46 -16.07
N LYS A 77 -17.28 14.18 -17.27
CA LYS A 77 -18.08 13.45 -18.28
C LYS A 77 -18.13 11.96 -17.93
N PRO A 78 -19.09 11.20 -18.50
CA PRO A 78 -19.10 9.74 -18.38
C PRO A 78 -17.75 9.13 -18.76
N GLY A 79 -17.27 8.25 -17.89
CA GLY A 79 -15.91 7.71 -17.93
C GLY A 79 -15.51 7.13 -16.57
N ILE A 80 -14.24 6.79 -16.45
CA ILE A 80 -13.75 5.99 -15.33
C ILE A 80 -12.53 6.66 -14.73
N LEU A 81 -12.64 7.09 -13.49
CA LEU A 81 -11.56 7.63 -12.70
C LEU A 81 -10.89 6.50 -11.91
N ILE A 82 -9.58 6.33 -12.09
CA ILE A 82 -8.82 5.18 -11.62
C ILE A 82 -7.70 5.65 -10.70
N THR A 83 -7.69 5.14 -9.47
CA THR A 83 -6.70 5.48 -8.43
C THR A 83 -6.20 4.23 -7.71
N CYS A 84 -5.04 4.35 -7.05
CA CYS A 84 -4.58 3.37 -6.09
C CYS A 84 -5.06 3.69 -4.66
N SER A 85 -4.63 2.89 -3.70
CA SER A 85 -5.21 2.87 -2.34
C SER A 85 -4.20 3.20 -1.26
N ASP A 86 -3.01 3.63 -1.65
CA ASP A 86 -1.87 3.86 -0.78
C ASP A 86 -1.21 5.21 -1.01
N ASP A 87 -1.78 6.04 -1.87
CA ASP A 87 -1.46 7.44 -2.06
C ASP A 87 -2.50 8.36 -1.42
N ILE A 88 -2.04 9.54 -0.99
CA ILE A 88 -2.88 10.64 -0.51
C ILE A 88 -2.46 11.89 -1.27
N GLU A 89 -3.38 12.44 -2.05
CA GLU A 89 -3.19 13.65 -2.84
C GLU A 89 -3.88 14.82 -2.16
N LEU A 90 -3.11 15.65 -1.47
CA LEU A 90 -3.60 16.89 -0.91
C LEU A 90 -3.32 18.01 -1.90
N TYR A 91 -4.32 18.80 -2.25
CA TYR A 91 -4.13 19.91 -3.18
C TYR A 91 -4.98 21.12 -2.80
N SER A 92 -4.51 22.28 -3.22
CA SER A 92 -5.22 23.54 -3.10
C SER A 92 -5.30 24.18 -4.47
N ILE A 93 -6.50 24.54 -4.90
CA ILE A 93 -6.75 25.28 -6.14
C ILE A 93 -7.40 26.62 -5.80
N GLY A 94 -7.31 27.58 -6.71
CA GLY A 94 -7.97 28.88 -6.55
C GLY A 94 -9.47 28.73 -6.37
N VAL A 95 -10.10 29.65 -5.65
CA VAL A 95 -11.54 29.62 -5.29
C VAL A 95 -12.47 29.51 -6.51
N THR A 96 -12.01 29.95 -7.68
CA THR A 96 -12.77 29.91 -8.95
C THR A 96 -12.29 28.81 -9.91
N GLU A 97 -11.24 28.08 -9.53
CA GLU A 97 -10.68 26.99 -10.32
C GLU A 97 -11.43 25.70 -10.03
N THR A 98 -11.40 24.77 -10.98
CA THR A 98 -12.10 23.49 -10.87
C THR A 98 -11.36 22.43 -11.64
N VAL A 99 -11.16 21.26 -11.03
CA VAL A 99 -10.61 20.08 -11.70
C VAL A 99 -11.71 19.44 -12.55
N THR A 100 -11.51 19.44 -13.87
CA THR A 100 -12.51 19.00 -14.85
C THR A 100 -11.98 17.84 -15.68
N PHE A 101 -12.75 16.76 -15.76
CA PHE A 101 -12.42 15.58 -16.59
C PHE A 101 -13.40 15.49 -17.77
N ASP A 102 -13.11 16.25 -18.83
CA ASP A 102 -14.00 16.40 -19.99
C ASP A 102 -13.34 16.12 -21.35
N LYS A 103 -12.03 15.80 -21.34
CA LYS A 103 -11.20 15.56 -22.52
C LYS A 103 -11.28 14.10 -22.97
N PRO A 104 -11.15 13.84 -24.30
CA PRO A 104 -11.05 12.48 -24.81
C PRO A 104 -9.69 11.86 -24.46
N GLY A 105 -9.63 10.53 -24.48
CA GLY A 105 -8.46 9.75 -24.11
C GLY A 105 -8.31 9.61 -22.60
N PHE A 106 -7.09 9.84 -22.12
CA PHE A 106 -6.76 9.80 -20.71
C PHE A 106 -6.55 11.22 -20.17
N THR A 107 -6.91 11.46 -18.92
CA THR A 107 -6.60 12.70 -18.19
C THR A 107 -6.04 12.36 -16.83
N ALA A 108 -4.76 12.63 -16.58
CA ALA A 108 -4.10 12.32 -15.31
C ALA A 108 -3.90 13.56 -14.45
N LEU A 109 -3.87 13.39 -13.12
CA LEU A 109 -3.38 14.43 -12.21
C LEU A 109 -1.87 14.33 -12.08
N ALA A 110 -1.22 15.48 -11.99
CA ALA A 110 0.22 15.62 -11.87
C ALA A 110 0.62 16.46 -10.66
N HIS A 111 1.58 15.96 -9.88
CA HIS A 111 2.03 16.57 -8.63
C HIS A 111 3.52 16.92 -8.70
N PRO A 112 3.96 18.12 -8.30
CA PRO A 112 5.37 18.41 -8.19
C PRO A 112 6.00 17.54 -7.10
N SER A 113 7.05 16.83 -7.45
CA SER A 113 7.79 15.93 -6.57
C SER A 113 9.29 16.09 -6.77
N ASP A 114 10.07 15.74 -5.74
CA ASP A 114 11.51 15.63 -5.89
C ASP A 114 11.89 14.47 -6.82
N LEU A 115 13.14 14.50 -7.32
CA LEU A 115 13.63 13.48 -8.25
C LEU A 115 13.68 12.08 -7.63
N THR A 116 13.82 11.98 -6.30
CA THR A 116 13.88 10.68 -5.61
C THR A 116 12.51 9.99 -5.64
N VAL A 117 11.44 10.74 -5.36
CA VAL A 117 10.06 10.25 -5.50
C VAL A 117 9.79 9.80 -6.94
N GLY A 118 10.28 10.56 -7.93
CA GLY A 118 10.21 10.21 -9.35
C GLY A 118 10.78 8.82 -9.68
N THR A 119 11.76 8.32 -8.93
CA THR A 119 12.34 6.97 -9.17
C THR A 119 11.42 5.81 -8.78
N THR A 120 10.38 6.11 -8.00
CA THR A 120 9.46 5.10 -7.47
C THR A 120 8.04 5.22 -8.03
N HIS A 121 7.76 6.30 -8.77
CA HIS A 121 6.46 6.64 -9.36
C HIS A 121 6.58 6.86 -10.87
N GLY A 122 5.45 7.03 -11.55
CA GLY A 122 5.42 7.52 -12.91
C GLY A 122 5.74 9.00 -12.99
N VAL A 123 6.35 9.42 -14.09
CA VAL A 123 6.78 10.80 -14.33
C VAL A 123 6.27 11.25 -15.70
N PHE A 124 5.62 12.41 -15.75
CA PHE A 124 5.15 13.02 -16.99
C PHE A 124 6.23 13.87 -17.64
N VAL A 125 6.49 13.62 -18.92
CA VAL A 125 7.16 14.59 -19.80
C VAL A 125 6.08 15.51 -20.36
N LEU A 126 5.94 16.70 -19.78
CA LEU A 126 4.93 17.69 -20.17
C LEU A 126 5.29 18.35 -21.51
N ASP A 127 4.28 18.75 -22.28
CA ASP A 127 4.49 19.47 -23.54
C ASP A 127 4.79 20.96 -23.26
N PRO A 128 6.02 21.45 -23.55
CA PRO A 128 6.40 22.84 -23.27
C PRO A 128 5.58 23.89 -24.04
N SER A 129 4.88 23.49 -25.11
CA SER A 129 4.04 24.40 -25.88
C SER A 129 2.71 24.75 -25.21
N THR A 130 2.28 23.92 -24.26
CA THR A 130 0.99 24.10 -23.55
C THR A 130 1.16 24.30 -22.05
N PHE A 131 2.31 23.91 -21.48
CA PHE A 131 2.62 24.12 -20.08
C PHE A 131 3.26 25.49 -19.85
N SER A 132 2.69 26.32 -18.97
CA SER A 132 3.15 27.69 -18.75
C SER A 132 4.11 27.83 -17.56
N GLY A 133 4.06 26.88 -16.61
CA GLY A 133 4.90 26.90 -15.40
C GLY A 133 4.58 28.06 -14.46
N LYS A 134 3.40 28.68 -14.60
CA LYS A 134 3.00 29.86 -13.82
C LYS A 134 2.49 29.50 -12.42
N GLY A 135 2.32 28.22 -12.12
CA GLY A 135 1.80 27.75 -10.84
C GLY A 135 0.27 27.65 -10.82
N GLY A 136 -0.29 27.19 -9.68
CA GLY A 136 -1.73 26.93 -9.56
C GLY A 136 -2.20 25.69 -10.32
N LEU A 137 -3.41 25.74 -10.88
CA LEU A 137 -3.99 24.69 -11.71
C LEU A 137 -3.68 24.92 -13.20
N GLU A 138 -2.99 23.98 -13.85
CA GLU A 138 -2.69 24.08 -15.29
C GLU A 138 -3.19 22.84 -16.06
N TYR A 139 -3.70 23.06 -17.27
CA TYR A 139 -4.12 21.98 -18.19
C TYR A 139 -3.13 21.91 -19.35
N THR A 140 -2.51 20.75 -19.55
CA THR A 140 -1.48 20.53 -20.57
C THR A 140 -1.63 19.13 -21.19
N SER A 141 -0.85 18.86 -22.24
CA SER A 141 -0.68 17.53 -22.81
C SER A 141 0.62 16.90 -22.35
N CYS A 142 0.63 15.58 -22.23
CA CYS A 142 1.86 14.82 -21.99
C CYS A 142 2.46 14.37 -23.32
N HIS A 143 3.73 14.66 -23.52
CA HIS A 143 4.50 14.14 -24.66
C HIS A 143 4.76 12.65 -24.49
N HIS A 144 5.21 12.24 -23.30
CA HIS A 144 5.61 10.87 -23.00
C HIS A 144 5.54 10.61 -21.48
N PHE A 145 5.15 9.40 -21.07
CA PHE A 145 5.11 8.98 -19.67
C PHE A 145 6.22 7.98 -19.37
N LEU A 146 6.97 8.22 -18.30
CA LEU A 146 8.06 7.37 -17.84
C LEU A 146 7.61 6.63 -16.58
N HIS A 147 7.70 5.29 -16.56
CA HIS A 147 7.27 4.53 -15.39
C HIS A 147 8.46 4.11 -14.52
N LYS A 148 8.60 4.72 -13.33
CA LYS A 148 9.70 4.50 -12.38
C LYS A 148 11.09 4.65 -13.02
N PRO A 149 11.36 5.78 -13.72
CA PRO A 149 12.65 6.01 -14.37
C PRO A 149 13.77 6.26 -13.34
N ASP A 150 15.02 6.04 -13.74
CA ASP A 150 16.14 6.63 -13.00
C ASP A 150 16.26 8.14 -13.28
N ILE A 151 17.03 8.84 -12.44
CA ILE A 151 17.20 10.30 -12.53
C ILE A 151 17.82 10.71 -13.86
N GLU A 152 18.74 9.91 -14.40
CA GLU A 152 19.39 10.21 -15.68
C GLU A 152 18.38 10.19 -16.82
N THR A 153 17.50 9.18 -16.86
CA THR A 153 16.40 9.06 -17.82
C THR A 153 15.46 10.25 -17.72
N MET A 154 15.10 10.69 -16.50
CA MET A 154 14.25 11.88 -16.33
C MET A 154 14.86 13.13 -16.98
N ARG A 155 16.18 13.33 -16.85
CA ARG A 155 16.89 14.46 -17.47
C ARG A 155 16.96 14.33 -18.98
N GLN A 156 17.34 13.16 -19.49
CA GLN A 156 17.48 12.90 -20.92
C GLN A 156 16.15 13.07 -21.67
N CYS A 157 15.05 12.68 -21.04
CA CYS A 157 13.71 12.82 -21.60
C CYS A 157 13.10 14.22 -21.39
N GLY A 158 13.79 15.15 -20.71
CA GLY A 158 13.28 16.50 -20.47
C GLY A 158 12.12 16.57 -19.48
N ALA A 159 12.02 15.60 -18.55
CA ALA A 159 10.98 15.60 -17.52
C ALA A 159 11.25 16.57 -16.35
N VAL A 160 12.53 16.92 -16.15
CA VAL A 160 12.96 17.77 -15.03
C VAL A 160 12.65 19.23 -15.30
N CYS A 161 11.96 19.87 -14.36
CA CYS A 161 11.61 21.29 -14.38
C CYS A 161 12.34 22.04 -13.26
N SER A 162 12.73 23.29 -13.51
CA SER A 162 13.23 24.19 -12.46
C SER A 162 12.05 24.89 -11.77
N GLN A 163 11.90 24.73 -10.45
CA GLN A 163 10.93 25.52 -9.70
C GLN A 163 11.49 26.90 -9.37
N LEU A 164 10.84 27.96 -9.88
CA LEU A 164 10.98 29.30 -9.32
C LEU A 164 10.27 29.32 -7.97
N SER A 165 11.04 29.36 -6.87
CA SER A 165 10.49 29.45 -5.52
C SER A 165 9.59 30.68 -5.39
N SER A 166 8.28 30.46 -5.38
CA SER A 166 7.25 31.49 -5.18
C SER A 166 6.86 31.60 -3.70
N SER A 167 7.86 31.54 -2.81
CA SER A 167 7.73 31.90 -1.40
C SER A 167 8.51 33.18 -1.16
N GLY A 168 7.80 34.28 -0.88
CA GLY A 168 8.36 35.61 -0.62
C GLY A 168 9.11 35.77 0.70
N ASP A 169 9.81 34.73 1.16
CA ASP A 169 10.74 34.83 2.29
C ASP A 169 12.18 34.89 1.74
N HIS A 170 12.72 36.11 1.75
CA HIS A 170 14.11 36.38 1.46
C HIS A 170 15.01 35.74 2.52
N SER A 171 15.53 34.55 2.22
CA SER A 171 16.73 34.01 2.84
C SER A 171 17.64 33.43 1.77
N ASP A 172 18.89 33.91 1.76
CA ASP A 172 19.96 33.63 0.79
C ASP A 172 20.32 32.14 0.65
N SER A 173 19.56 31.41 -0.15
CA SER A 173 20.04 30.26 -0.92
C SER A 173 19.06 29.94 -2.06
N GLU A 174 19.10 30.74 -3.14
CA GLU A 174 18.50 30.39 -4.44
C GLU A 174 19.25 29.19 -5.05
N MET A 175 18.95 27.99 -4.55
CA MET A 175 19.18 26.76 -5.32
C MET A 175 17.89 26.53 -6.11
N ASP A 176 17.97 26.63 -7.43
CA ASP A 176 16.94 26.11 -8.36
C ASP A 176 16.60 24.68 -7.91
N SER A 177 15.46 24.51 -7.24
CA SER A 177 15.04 23.18 -6.82
C SER A 177 14.44 22.49 -8.03
N GLU A 178 15.13 21.47 -8.52
CA GLU A 178 14.63 20.63 -9.59
C GLU A 178 13.47 19.77 -9.11
N CYS A 179 12.40 19.73 -9.89
CA CYS A 179 11.27 18.86 -9.64
C CYS A 179 10.89 18.07 -10.89
N VAL A 180 10.08 17.05 -10.69
CA VAL A 180 9.36 16.31 -11.73
C VAL A 180 7.87 16.29 -11.39
N TYR A 181 7.04 16.03 -12.39
CA TYR A 181 5.61 15.87 -12.18
C TYR A 181 5.25 14.38 -12.15
N THR A 182 4.80 13.90 -10.99
CA THR A 182 4.48 12.49 -10.75
C THR A 182 2.99 12.20 -10.85
N ASP A 183 2.65 10.95 -11.14
CA ASP A 183 1.27 10.45 -11.23
C ASP A 183 0.68 10.01 -9.89
N SER A 184 -0.65 9.95 -9.86
CA SER A 184 -1.45 9.45 -8.73
C SER A 184 -2.74 8.79 -9.23
N ILE A 185 -3.54 9.56 -9.97
CA ILE A 185 -4.88 9.19 -10.44
C ILE A 185 -5.05 9.60 -11.90
N PHE A 186 -5.82 8.81 -12.65
CA PHE A 186 -6.16 9.15 -14.02
C PHE A 186 -7.59 8.75 -14.40
N TYR A 187 -8.20 9.60 -15.22
CA TYR A 187 -9.49 9.39 -15.85
C TYR A 187 -9.31 8.79 -17.24
N VAL A 188 -10.20 7.86 -17.60
CA VAL A 188 -10.33 7.30 -18.94
C VAL A 188 -11.70 7.68 -19.48
N ASP A 189 -11.74 8.37 -20.61
CA ASP A 189 -13.00 8.72 -21.23
C ASP A 189 -13.76 7.46 -21.68
N HIS A 190 -15.09 7.57 -21.75
CA HIS A 190 -15.92 6.42 -22.06
C HIS A 190 -15.56 5.72 -23.38
N SER A 191 -15.22 6.47 -24.43
CA SER A 191 -14.92 5.87 -25.74
C SER A 191 -13.67 4.99 -25.68
N THR A 192 -12.64 5.44 -24.96
CA THR A 192 -11.41 4.69 -24.70
C THR A 192 -11.67 3.50 -23.77
N ALA A 193 -12.51 3.66 -22.74
CA ALA A 193 -12.91 2.55 -21.87
C ALA A 193 -13.60 1.43 -22.66
N LYS A 194 -14.44 1.76 -23.66
CA LYS A 194 -15.08 0.78 -24.53
C LYS A 194 -14.08 0.03 -25.42
N GLN A 195 -13.03 0.70 -25.89
CA GLN A 195 -11.95 0.06 -26.64
C GLN A 195 -11.19 -0.93 -25.76
N LEU A 196 -10.85 -0.55 -24.52
CA LEU A 196 -10.23 -1.43 -23.53
C LEU A 196 -11.09 -2.67 -23.23
N LEU A 197 -12.40 -2.51 -23.05
CA LEU A 197 -13.32 -3.63 -22.88
C LEU A 197 -13.33 -4.56 -24.09
N THR A 198 -13.37 -3.98 -25.30
CA THR A 198 -13.36 -4.76 -26.54
C THR A 198 -12.08 -5.58 -26.66
N PHE A 199 -10.93 -4.97 -26.34
CA PHE A 199 -9.65 -5.65 -26.27
C PHE A 199 -9.67 -6.81 -25.25
N TYR A 200 -10.18 -6.57 -24.04
CA TYR A 200 -10.27 -7.60 -23.01
C TYR A 200 -11.12 -8.80 -23.44
N LYS A 201 -12.27 -8.54 -24.07
CA LYS A 201 -13.13 -9.60 -24.65
C LYS A 201 -12.44 -10.40 -25.73
N GLN A 202 -11.65 -9.76 -26.59
CA GLN A 202 -10.89 -10.43 -27.66
C GLN A 202 -9.77 -11.31 -27.11
N MET A 203 -9.13 -10.88 -26.01
CA MET A 203 -8.09 -11.69 -25.35
C MET A 203 -8.67 -12.88 -24.57
N GLY A 204 -9.94 -12.79 -24.13
CA GLY A 204 -10.58 -13.84 -23.34
C GLY A 204 -10.03 -13.86 -21.92
N THR A 205 -9.28 -14.91 -21.56
CA THR A 205 -8.67 -15.02 -20.23
C THR A 205 -7.27 -14.40 -20.26
N LEU A 206 -7.02 -13.41 -19.41
CA LEU A 206 -5.68 -12.84 -19.26
C LEU A 206 -4.75 -13.85 -18.58
N CYS A 207 -3.70 -14.24 -19.29
CA CYS A 207 -2.66 -15.15 -18.81
C CYS A 207 -1.46 -14.43 -18.18
N CYS A 208 -1.47 -13.10 -18.13
CA CYS A 208 -0.37 -12.31 -17.57
C CYS A 208 -0.88 -11.14 -16.74
N GLU A 209 0.02 -10.52 -15.98
CA GLU A 209 -0.28 -9.28 -15.28
C GLU A 209 -0.16 -8.07 -16.23
N ILE A 210 -1.09 -7.13 -16.06
CA ILE A 210 -1.08 -5.83 -16.73
C ILE A 210 -1.06 -4.77 -15.64
N ASP A 211 -0.12 -3.85 -15.71
CA ASP A 211 -0.02 -2.69 -14.83
C ASP A 211 -0.69 -1.47 -15.48
N ALA A 212 -1.65 -0.83 -14.82
CA ALA A 212 -2.43 0.25 -15.41
C ALA A 212 -1.55 1.46 -15.76
N TYR A 213 -0.61 1.81 -14.88
CA TYR A 213 0.27 2.96 -15.07
C TYR A 213 1.38 2.62 -16.08
N GLY A 214 2.04 1.48 -15.89
CA GLY A 214 3.12 0.99 -16.74
C GLY A 214 2.68 0.51 -18.11
N ASP A 215 1.47 0.01 -18.30
CA ASP A 215 1.01 -0.54 -19.58
C ASP A 215 -0.06 0.31 -20.28
N PHE A 216 -0.88 1.09 -19.55
CA PHE A 216 -1.77 2.06 -20.21
C PHE A 216 -1.03 3.37 -20.47
N LEU A 217 -0.52 4.05 -19.44
CA LEU A 217 0.00 5.42 -19.60
C LEU A 217 1.26 5.49 -20.48
N GLN A 218 2.18 4.52 -20.39
CA GLN A 218 3.36 4.47 -21.28
C GLN A 218 3.00 4.29 -22.77
N ALA A 219 1.79 3.80 -23.09
CA ALA A 219 1.33 3.66 -24.47
C ALA A 219 0.78 4.97 -25.07
N LEU A 220 0.67 6.04 -24.29
CA LEU A 220 -0.02 7.27 -24.65
C LEU A 220 0.95 8.43 -24.92
N GLY A 221 0.45 9.43 -25.64
CA GLY A 221 1.21 10.60 -26.02
C GLY A 221 2.04 10.39 -27.30
N PRO A 222 2.42 11.49 -27.98
CA PRO A 222 3.12 11.44 -29.27
C PRO A 222 4.52 10.81 -29.19
N GLY A 223 5.16 10.82 -28.02
CA GLY A 223 6.47 10.21 -27.77
C GLY A 223 6.43 8.74 -27.33
N ALA A 224 5.25 8.11 -27.25
CA ALA A 224 5.12 6.72 -26.80
C ALA A 224 5.88 5.73 -27.70
N THR A 225 6.70 4.88 -27.09
CA THR A 225 7.39 3.77 -27.76
C THR A 225 6.92 2.42 -27.23
N GLN A 226 7.26 1.34 -27.94
CA GLN A 226 6.92 -0.02 -27.55
C GLN A 226 7.96 -0.64 -26.61
N ASP A 227 9.03 0.07 -26.27
CA ASP A 227 10.21 -0.51 -25.58
C ASP A 227 9.87 -1.02 -24.18
N TYR A 228 8.93 -0.36 -23.49
CA TYR A 228 8.47 -0.75 -22.16
C TYR A 228 7.84 -2.15 -22.12
N THR A 229 7.33 -2.66 -23.25
CA THR A 229 6.58 -3.93 -23.29
C THR A 229 7.44 -5.13 -22.89
N LYS A 230 8.77 -5.01 -22.98
CA LYS A 230 9.75 -6.03 -22.57
C LYS A 230 10.23 -5.86 -21.13
N ASN A 231 9.86 -4.78 -20.45
CA ASN A 231 10.27 -4.51 -19.08
C ASN A 231 9.45 -5.36 -18.09
N THR A 232 10.10 -6.31 -17.41
CA THR A 232 9.45 -7.22 -16.45
C THR A 232 9.52 -6.74 -14.99
N SER A 233 10.07 -5.55 -14.71
CA SER A 233 10.24 -5.06 -13.34
C SER A 233 8.91 -4.88 -12.56
N ASN A 234 7.81 -4.64 -13.28
CA ASN A 234 6.50 -4.35 -12.71
C ASN A 234 5.57 -5.57 -12.59
N VAL A 235 6.02 -6.78 -12.92
CA VAL A 235 5.19 -8.00 -12.82
C VAL A 235 5.69 -8.96 -11.74
N THR A 236 4.75 -9.61 -11.06
CA THR A 236 5.03 -10.65 -10.07
C THR A 236 5.35 -12.00 -10.69
N LYS A 237 5.07 -12.21 -11.98
CA LYS A 237 5.47 -13.41 -12.71
C LYS A 237 5.69 -13.10 -14.18
N GLU A 238 6.81 -13.57 -14.70
CA GLU A 238 7.11 -13.50 -16.13
C GLU A 238 6.36 -14.63 -16.83
N GLU A 239 5.27 -14.26 -17.50
CA GLU A 239 4.44 -15.18 -18.27
C GLU A 239 4.82 -15.11 -19.74
N SER A 240 4.79 -16.23 -20.45
CA SER A 240 5.29 -16.34 -21.84
C SER A 240 4.58 -15.41 -22.83
N GLN A 241 3.33 -15.03 -22.55
CA GLN A 241 2.52 -14.15 -23.40
C GLN A 241 2.58 -12.67 -22.98
N LEU A 242 3.32 -12.31 -21.93
CA LEU A 242 3.34 -10.96 -21.36
C LEU A 242 3.67 -9.90 -22.41
N VAL A 243 4.77 -10.09 -23.13
CA VAL A 243 5.23 -9.13 -24.14
C VAL A 243 4.20 -9.00 -25.27
N GLU A 244 3.67 -10.11 -25.77
CA GLU A 244 2.67 -10.11 -26.85
C GLU A 244 1.41 -9.32 -26.47
N ILE A 245 0.88 -9.57 -25.27
CA ILE A 245 -0.33 -8.89 -24.77
C ILE A 245 -0.07 -7.39 -24.60
N ARG A 246 1.07 -6.99 -24.03
CA ARG A 246 1.47 -5.59 -23.88
C ARG A 246 1.68 -4.89 -25.23
N GLN A 247 2.23 -5.58 -26.21
CA GLN A 247 2.38 -5.04 -27.56
C GLN A 247 1.04 -4.80 -28.25
N LYS A 248 0.06 -5.70 -28.08
CA LYS A 248 -1.30 -5.50 -28.58
C LYS A 248 -1.99 -4.32 -27.89
N LEU A 249 -1.83 -4.20 -26.57
CA LEU A 249 -2.36 -3.09 -25.78
C LEU A 249 -1.72 -1.75 -26.18
N HIS A 250 -0.40 -1.70 -26.37
CA HIS A 250 0.28 -0.55 -26.95
C HIS A 250 -0.32 -0.17 -28.31
N SER A 251 -0.50 -1.15 -29.21
CA SER A 251 -1.05 -0.89 -30.54
C SER A 251 -2.48 -0.35 -30.50
N LEU A 252 -3.29 -0.80 -29.53
CA LEU A 252 -4.64 -0.29 -29.30
C LEU A 252 -4.63 1.17 -28.85
N LEU A 253 -3.76 1.51 -27.91
CA LEU A 253 -3.75 2.81 -27.25
C LEU A 253 -2.93 3.86 -28.00
N LYS A 254 -2.02 3.44 -28.88
CA LYS A 254 -1.16 4.35 -29.65
C LYS A 254 -1.99 5.39 -30.42
N GLY A 255 -1.63 6.67 -30.24
CA GLY A 255 -2.34 7.81 -30.83
C GLY A 255 -3.47 8.35 -29.95
N THR A 256 -3.78 7.71 -28.83
CA THR A 256 -4.68 8.25 -27.81
C THR A 256 -3.97 9.36 -27.03
N THR A 257 -4.68 10.47 -26.81
CA THR A 257 -4.15 11.62 -26.07
C THR A 257 -4.02 11.31 -24.58
N LEU A 258 -2.91 11.74 -23.99
CA LEU A 258 -2.73 11.84 -22.54
C LEU A 258 -2.76 13.32 -22.16
N ASN A 259 -3.87 13.75 -21.58
CA ASN A 259 -4.04 15.07 -20.99
C ASN A 259 -3.54 15.03 -19.55
N VAL A 260 -3.03 16.15 -19.05
CA VAL A 260 -2.52 16.27 -17.69
C VAL A 260 -3.09 17.53 -17.04
N ILE A 261 -3.61 17.36 -15.83
CA ILE A 261 -4.03 18.43 -14.94
C ILE A 261 -2.92 18.58 -13.90
N VAL A 262 -2.11 19.62 -14.03
CA VAL A 262 -1.01 19.91 -13.13
C VAL A 262 -1.54 20.66 -11.92
N LEU A 263 -1.34 20.07 -10.75
CA LEU A 263 -1.68 20.65 -9.45
C LEU A 263 -0.40 21.16 -8.79
N ASN A 264 0.06 22.35 -9.19
CA ASN A 264 1.33 22.91 -8.67
C ASN A 264 1.31 23.11 -7.15
N ASN A 265 0.13 23.36 -6.57
CA ASN A 265 -0.07 23.50 -5.13
C ASN A 265 -0.63 22.20 -4.55
N SER A 266 0.11 21.11 -4.75
CA SER A 266 -0.26 19.81 -4.18
C SER A 266 0.90 19.15 -3.45
N LYS A 267 0.53 18.18 -2.62
CA LYS A 267 1.42 17.31 -1.87
C LYS A 267 0.97 15.88 -2.10
N PHE A 268 1.95 15.05 -2.41
CA PHE A 268 1.76 13.64 -2.67
C PHE A 268 2.42 12.85 -1.55
N TYR A 269 1.63 12.03 -0.87
CA TYR A 269 2.11 11.14 0.18
C TYR A 269 1.84 9.70 -0.21
N HIS A 270 2.78 8.81 0.08
CA HIS A 270 2.64 7.38 -0.16
C HIS A 270 2.82 6.63 1.16
N ILE A 271 1.87 5.75 1.46
CA ILE A 271 1.80 4.93 2.66
C ILE A 271 1.73 3.46 2.23
N GLY A 272 2.71 3.03 1.43
CA GLY A 272 2.73 1.69 0.84
C GLY A 272 3.77 0.74 1.43
N THR A 273 4.59 1.21 2.36
CA THR A 273 5.64 0.45 3.07
C THR A 273 5.54 0.61 4.58
N THR A 274 6.10 -0.34 5.35
CA THR A 274 6.20 -0.25 6.82
C THR A 274 6.94 1.00 7.28
N GLN A 275 8.00 1.41 6.58
CA GLN A 275 8.78 2.60 6.91
C GLN A 275 7.98 3.89 6.72
N GLU A 276 7.30 4.04 5.57
CA GLU A 276 6.43 5.20 5.33
C GLU A 276 5.26 5.22 6.31
N TYR A 277 4.67 4.06 6.60
CA TYR A 277 3.56 3.91 7.55
C TYR A 277 3.94 4.40 8.95
N LEU A 278 5.10 3.96 9.46
CA LEU A 278 5.65 4.48 10.72
C LEU A 278 5.93 5.98 10.59
N PHE A 279 6.75 6.38 9.62
CA PHE A 279 7.17 7.78 9.47
C PHE A 279 6.00 8.76 9.49
N HIS A 280 4.97 8.49 8.69
CA HIS A 280 3.82 9.38 8.55
C HIS A 280 2.92 9.43 9.79
N PHE A 281 2.72 8.31 10.48
CA PHE A 281 1.79 8.25 11.61
C PHE A 281 2.43 8.56 12.97
N THR A 282 3.74 8.41 13.08
CA THR A 282 4.44 8.49 14.37
C THR A 282 5.35 9.70 14.49
N SER A 283 5.89 10.20 13.38
CA SER A 283 6.72 11.42 13.39
C SER A 283 5.85 12.67 13.38
N ASP A 284 6.44 13.82 13.73
CA ASP A 284 5.86 15.14 13.43
C ASP A 284 6.00 15.42 11.92
N SER A 285 5.25 14.65 11.14
CA SER A 285 5.29 14.66 9.68
C SER A 285 4.36 15.74 9.15
N LYS A 286 4.68 16.27 7.96
CA LYS A 286 3.80 17.22 7.26
C LYS A 286 2.38 16.67 7.09
N LEU A 287 2.26 15.37 6.79
CA LEU A 287 0.96 14.69 6.66
C LEU A 287 0.18 14.70 7.98
N LYS A 288 0.85 14.45 9.11
CA LYS A 288 0.23 14.50 10.44
C LYS A 288 -0.40 15.86 10.71
N PHE A 289 0.33 16.93 10.40
CA PHE A 289 -0.19 18.29 10.54
C PHE A 289 -1.34 18.58 9.56
N GLU A 290 -1.22 18.20 8.29
CA GLU A 290 -2.18 18.54 7.25
C GLU A 290 -3.53 17.82 7.38
N LEU A 291 -3.52 16.59 7.88
CA LEU A 291 -4.73 15.79 8.13
C LEU A 291 -5.19 15.81 9.59
N ASP A 292 -4.50 16.56 10.47
CA ASP A 292 -4.73 16.57 11.91
C ASP A 292 -4.75 15.14 12.51
N LEU A 293 -3.75 14.34 12.14
CA LEU A 293 -3.65 12.95 12.58
C LEU A 293 -3.41 12.88 14.10
N LEU A 294 -4.23 12.09 14.78
CA LEU A 294 -4.22 11.89 16.22
C LEU A 294 -3.16 10.86 16.63
N SER A 295 -2.43 11.11 17.72
CA SER A 295 -1.58 10.08 18.33
C SER A 295 -2.42 8.93 18.94
N VAL A 296 -3.66 9.19 19.33
CA VAL A 296 -4.60 8.19 19.87
C VAL A 296 -5.96 8.35 19.20
N ALA A 297 -6.23 7.54 18.18
CA ALA A 297 -7.48 7.54 17.41
C ALA A 297 -8.40 6.42 17.89
N PHE A 298 -9.62 6.79 18.32
CA PHE A 298 -10.67 5.88 18.79
C PHE A 298 -10.16 4.73 19.67
N SER A 299 -9.31 4.99 20.66
CA SER A 299 -8.69 3.94 21.51
C SER A 299 -8.95 4.18 22.99
N VAL A 300 -8.69 3.16 23.81
CA VAL A 300 -8.60 3.29 25.27
C VAL A 300 -7.17 3.08 25.71
N PHE A 301 -6.71 4.03 26.52
CA PHE A 301 -5.39 4.07 27.11
C PHE A 301 -5.57 4.58 28.54
N SER A 302 -5.08 3.82 29.53
CA SER A 302 -5.16 4.25 30.93
C SER A 302 -4.11 5.31 31.23
N ASP A 303 -4.53 6.46 31.76
CA ASP A 303 -3.64 7.58 32.18
C ASP A 303 -2.55 7.19 33.19
N LYS A 304 -2.65 6.00 33.81
CA LYS A 304 -1.61 5.44 34.70
C LYS A 304 -0.48 4.73 33.96
N ALA A 305 -0.56 4.57 32.65
CA ALA A 305 0.58 4.23 31.84
C ALA A 305 1.45 5.49 31.71
N GLU A 306 2.34 5.67 32.68
CA GLU A 306 3.42 6.65 32.60
C GLU A 306 4.09 6.48 31.22
N THR A 307 4.13 7.56 30.44
CA THR A 307 4.83 7.68 29.14
C THR A 307 4.16 7.03 27.92
N LEU A 308 2.97 7.50 27.50
CA LEU A 308 2.74 7.53 26.05
C LEU A 308 3.60 8.66 25.48
N ASP A 309 4.69 8.32 24.82
CA ASP A 309 5.41 9.27 24.01
C ASP A 309 4.46 9.78 22.91
N GLN A 310 4.35 11.10 22.72
CA GLN A 310 3.47 11.71 21.70
C GLN A 310 3.79 11.21 20.27
N SER A 311 4.96 10.58 20.10
CA SER A 311 5.40 9.92 18.88
C SER A 311 4.86 8.50 18.67
N ALA A 312 4.07 7.91 19.56
CA ALA A 312 3.37 6.65 19.27
C ALA A 312 2.00 6.93 18.60
N SER A 313 1.54 6.01 17.76
CA SER A 313 0.20 6.06 17.14
C SER A 313 -0.63 4.85 17.56
N ILE A 314 -1.74 5.09 18.23
CA ILE A 314 -2.66 4.05 18.73
C ILE A 314 -4.00 4.20 18.01
N ILE A 315 -4.40 3.18 17.25
CA ILE A 315 -5.56 3.22 16.35
C ILE A 315 -6.51 2.08 16.71
N GLN A 316 -7.73 2.42 17.14
CA GLN A 316 -8.77 1.47 17.56
C GLN A 316 -8.21 0.27 18.35
N SER A 317 -7.57 0.54 19.47
CA SER A 317 -6.90 -0.47 20.29
C SER A 317 -7.19 -0.27 21.77
N VAL A 318 -7.01 -1.34 22.55
CA VAL A 318 -7.15 -1.33 24.02
C VAL A 318 -5.80 -1.63 24.64
N LEU A 319 -5.29 -0.69 25.43
CA LEU A 319 -4.03 -0.79 26.15
C LEU A 319 -4.31 -0.85 27.65
N GLU A 320 -3.98 -2.00 28.27
CA GLU A 320 -4.18 -2.21 29.71
C GLU A 320 -3.11 -1.50 30.55
N PRO A 321 -3.43 -1.12 31.81
CA PRO A 321 -2.49 -0.43 32.68
C PRO A 321 -1.20 -1.22 32.91
N GLY A 322 -0.04 -0.59 32.71
CA GLY A 322 1.28 -1.19 32.92
C GLY A 322 2.02 -1.59 31.62
N CYS A 323 1.33 -1.59 30.48
CA CYS A 323 2.01 -1.73 29.19
C CYS A 323 2.85 -0.49 28.86
N SER A 324 3.91 -0.66 28.06
CA SER A 324 4.72 0.45 27.56
C SER A 324 4.89 0.37 26.04
N ILE A 325 4.76 1.50 25.37
CA ILE A 325 4.88 1.60 23.90
C ILE A 325 6.06 2.50 23.57
N GLY A 326 7.06 1.93 22.88
CA GLY A 326 8.23 2.67 22.45
C GLY A 326 7.89 3.71 21.38
N PRO A 327 8.62 4.84 21.35
CA PRO A 327 8.41 5.90 20.37
C PRO A 327 8.54 5.40 18.93
N GLY A 328 7.84 6.08 18.02
CA GLY A 328 7.86 5.72 16.60
C GLY A 328 7.05 4.47 16.26
N SER A 329 6.23 3.94 17.18
CA SER A 329 5.49 2.69 16.97
C SER A 329 4.01 2.92 16.67
N VAL A 330 3.42 2.01 15.90
CA VAL A 330 1.98 1.99 15.59
C VAL A 330 1.34 0.73 16.17
N ILE A 331 0.26 0.91 16.93
CA ILE A 331 -0.59 -0.17 17.44
C ILE A 331 -1.98 -0.01 16.81
N GLU A 332 -2.41 -0.97 16.00
CA GLU A 332 -3.74 -0.95 15.39
C GLU A 332 -4.56 -2.21 15.69
N TYR A 333 -5.86 -2.04 15.90
CA TYR A 333 -6.81 -3.14 16.09
C TYR A 333 -6.32 -4.22 17.05
N SER A 334 -5.69 -3.83 18.16
CA SER A 334 -4.99 -4.75 19.05
C SER A 334 -5.40 -4.58 20.51
N ARG A 335 -5.15 -5.64 21.29
CA ARG A 335 -5.30 -5.66 22.75
C ARG A 335 -3.94 -5.93 23.38
N ILE A 336 -3.44 -4.98 24.17
CA ILE A 336 -2.12 -5.02 24.80
C ILE A 336 -2.29 -5.14 26.31
N GLY A 337 -1.77 -6.23 26.90
CA GLY A 337 -1.87 -6.52 28.33
C GLY A 337 -0.87 -5.75 29.21
N PRO A 338 -0.99 -5.85 30.54
CA PRO A 338 -0.40 -4.94 31.53
C PRO A 338 1.11 -5.12 31.75
N GLU A 339 1.72 -6.17 31.20
CA GLU A 339 3.16 -6.44 31.31
C GLU A 339 3.82 -6.61 29.93
N VAL A 340 3.23 -5.99 28.91
CA VAL A 340 3.77 -5.96 27.55
C VAL A 340 4.57 -4.69 27.34
N SER A 341 5.82 -4.81 26.90
CA SER A 341 6.64 -3.67 26.46
C SER A 341 6.90 -3.78 24.95
N VAL A 342 6.46 -2.80 24.18
CA VAL A 342 6.72 -2.72 22.74
C VAL A 342 7.94 -1.82 22.51
N GLY A 343 8.94 -2.32 21.80
CA GLY A 343 10.13 -1.55 21.42
C GLY A 343 9.82 -0.40 20.46
N LYS A 344 10.83 0.37 20.11
CA LYS A 344 10.70 1.54 19.22
C LYS A 344 10.41 1.11 17.78
N ASN A 345 9.86 2.00 16.96
CA ASN A 345 9.69 1.80 15.52
C ASN A 345 9.04 0.46 15.17
N SER A 346 7.98 0.07 15.89
CA SER A 346 7.35 -1.24 15.73
C SER A 346 5.90 -1.13 15.28
N ILE A 347 5.41 -2.13 14.54
CA ILE A 347 4.02 -2.20 14.08
C ILE A 347 3.37 -3.42 14.72
N ILE A 348 2.33 -3.22 15.52
CA ILE A 348 1.49 -4.29 16.07
C ILE A 348 0.09 -4.16 15.51
N SER A 349 -0.37 -5.18 14.77
CA SER A 349 -1.67 -5.14 14.08
C SER A 349 -2.50 -6.38 14.36
N GLY A 350 -3.79 -6.19 14.68
CA GLY A 350 -4.76 -7.29 14.81
C GLY A 350 -4.46 -8.31 15.90
N SER A 351 -3.66 -7.94 16.91
CA SER A 351 -3.04 -8.90 17.84
C SER A 351 -3.62 -8.81 19.26
N TYR A 352 -3.66 -9.94 19.96
CA TYR A 352 -3.99 -9.99 21.39
C TYR A 352 -2.79 -10.50 22.19
N ILE A 353 -2.19 -9.61 23.00
CA ILE A 353 -0.95 -9.90 23.73
C ILE A 353 -1.24 -9.86 25.23
N ASN A 354 -1.60 -11.02 25.80
CA ASN A 354 -1.87 -11.18 27.22
C ASN A 354 -0.82 -12.10 27.88
N LEU A 355 0.44 -11.68 27.79
CA LEU A 355 1.56 -12.34 28.44
C LEU A 355 2.62 -11.31 28.80
N LYS A 356 3.42 -11.60 29.83
CA LYS A 356 4.60 -10.80 30.16
C LYS A 356 5.67 -11.00 29.11
N VAL A 357 5.87 -10.00 28.25
CA VAL A 357 6.81 -10.09 27.13
C VAL A 357 7.32 -8.72 26.68
N GLY A 358 8.60 -8.68 26.33
CA GLY A 358 9.17 -7.56 25.58
C GLY A 358 9.20 -7.87 24.09
N ILE A 359 8.54 -7.03 23.29
CA ILE A 359 8.67 -7.03 21.84
C ILE A 359 9.84 -6.11 21.50
N PRO A 360 10.84 -6.56 20.73
CA PRO A 360 12.01 -5.75 20.41
C PRO A 360 11.66 -4.56 19.51
N SER A 361 12.58 -3.60 19.42
CA SER A 361 12.47 -2.49 18.47
C SER A 361 12.58 -2.96 17.02
N ASN A 362 12.09 -2.15 16.08
CA ASN A 362 12.07 -2.45 14.64
C ASN A 362 11.34 -3.76 14.33
N CYS A 363 10.28 -4.07 15.08
CA CYS A 363 9.52 -5.31 14.97
C CYS A 363 8.17 -5.07 14.28
N PHE A 364 7.87 -5.89 13.30
CA PHE A 364 6.54 -6.03 12.73
C PHE A 364 5.88 -7.29 13.31
N LEU A 365 4.68 -7.15 13.90
CA LEU A 365 3.85 -8.26 14.37
C LEU A 365 2.41 -8.06 13.89
N SER A 366 1.89 -9.02 13.13
CA SER A 366 0.49 -9.01 12.71
C SER A 366 -0.13 -10.40 12.84
N SER A 367 -1.36 -10.46 13.35
CA SER A 367 -2.08 -11.72 13.54
C SER A 367 -3.27 -11.83 12.59
N LEU A 368 -3.44 -13.01 11.98
CA LEU A 368 -4.55 -13.33 11.10
C LEU A 368 -5.36 -14.50 11.65
N SER A 369 -6.68 -14.40 11.51
CA SER A 369 -7.57 -15.55 11.59
C SER A 369 -7.50 -16.31 10.26
N ILE A 370 -7.42 -17.63 10.31
CA ILE A 370 -7.45 -18.51 9.15
C ILE A 370 -8.48 -19.62 9.35
N LYS A 371 -9.04 -20.14 8.27
CA LYS A 371 -9.99 -21.24 8.27
C LYS A 371 -9.39 -22.46 7.58
N ILE A 372 -9.10 -23.50 8.36
CA ILE A 372 -8.60 -24.78 7.88
C ILE A 372 -9.57 -25.86 8.33
N ASN A 373 -10.08 -26.67 7.39
CA ASN A 373 -11.06 -27.72 7.67
C ASN A 373 -12.27 -27.21 8.47
N ASP A 374 -12.82 -26.06 8.05
CA ASP A 374 -13.91 -25.34 8.71
C ASP A 374 -13.68 -24.90 10.16
N GLN A 375 -12.46 -25.03 10.67
CA GLN A 375 -12.07 -24.53 11.99
C GLN A 375 -11.30 -23.22 11.85
N VAL A 376 -11.72 -22.23 12.63
CA VAL A 376 -10.95 -21.00 12.82
C VAL A 376 -9.71 -21.34 13.66
N LYS A 377 -8.55 -20.95 13.15
CA LYS A 377 -7.24 -20.98 13.81
C LYS A 377 -6.57 -19.62 13.62
N TYR A 378 -5.44 -19.44 14.27
CA TYR A 378 -4.73 -18.16 14.30
C TYR A 378 -3.25 -18.35 13.99
N VAL A 379 -2.69 -17.41 13.24
CA VAL A 379 -1.28 -17.37 12.91
C VAL A 379 -0.80 -15.93 13.03
N SER A 380 0.33 -15.73 13.71
CA SER A 380 0.96 -14.42 13.84
C SER A 380 2.24 -14.39 13.04
N MET A 381 2.34 -13.48 12.09
CA MET A 381 3.57 -13.24 11.37
C MET A 381 4.42 -12.21 12.13
N VAL A 382 5.72 -12.45 12.22
CA VAL A 382 6.68 -11.57 12.87
C VAL A 382 7.91 -11.40 11.99
N PHE A 383 8.36 -10.16 11.81
CA PHE A 383 9.50 -9.79 10.96
C PHE A 383 10.22 -8.57 11.52
N GLY A 384 11.42 -8.29 11.01
CA GLY A 384 12.02 -6.96 11.13
C GLY A 384 11.29 -5.98 10.20
N ILE A 385 11.19 -4.71 10.60
CA ILE A 385 10.60 -3.65 9.76
C ILE A 385 11.32 -3.50 8.42
N GLU A 386 12.62 -3.82 8.38
CA GLU A 386 13.49 -3.77 7.20
C GLU A 386 13.66 -5.12 6.49
N ASP A 387 12.98 -6.18 6.93
CA ASP A 387 13.05 -7.47 6.24
C ASP A 387 12.40 -7.37 4.84
N ASP A 388 13.15 -7.73 3.80
CA ASP A 388 12.66 -7.68 2.42
C ASP A 388 11.83 -8.93 2.09
N LEU A 389 10.52 -8.81 2.28
CA LEU A 389 9.56 -9.87 1.95
C LEU A 389 9.36 -10.07 0.43
N LYS A 390 9.81 -9.13 -0.41
CA LYS A 390 9.80 -9.29 -1.88
C LYS A 390 11.01 -10.08 -2.37
N LYS A 391 12.13 -10.01 -1.65
CA LYS A 391 13.35 -10.74 -1.99
C LYS A 391 13.07 -12.24 -2.03
N SER A 392 13.41 -12.84 -3.16
CA SER A 392 13.28 -14.28 -3.36
C SER A 392 14.44 -14.79 -4.21
N VAL A 393 14.71 -16.09 -4.08
CA VAL A 393 15.66 -16.83 -4.89
C VAL A 393 14.95 -17.91 -5.69
N LYS A 394 15.59 -18.39 -6.76
CA LYS A 394 15.03 -19.45 -7.63
C LYS A 394 15.45 -20.86 -7.20
N LEU A 395 16.61 -20.99 -6.56
CA LEU A 395 17.19 -22.28 -6.17
C LEU A 395 17.30 -22.36 -4.64
N LEU A 396 17.03 -23.55 -4.09
CA LEU A 396 17.18 -23.82 -2.65
C LEU A 396 18.61 -23.55 -2.15
N SER A 397 19.64 -23.75 -3.00
CA SER A 397 21.05 -23.48 -2.67
C SER A 397 21.32 -22.02 -2.26
N ASP A 398 20.47 -21.11 -2.73
CA ASP A 398 20.67 -19.67 -2.65
C ASP A 398 19.93 -19.04 -1.45
N ILE A 399 19.19 -19.84 -0.67
CA ILE A 399 18.45 -19.41 0.54
C ILE A 399 19.35 -18.68 1.54
N ARG A 400 20.66 -18.99 1.55
CA ARG A 400 21.68 -18.30 2.35
C ARG A 400 21.71 -16.77 2.15
N SER A 401 21.19 -16.26 1.05
CA SER A 401 21.13 -14.83 0.74
C SER A 401 19.91 -14.12 1.35
N LEU A 402 18.95 -14.88 1.86
CA LEU A 402 17.77 -14.38 2.56
C LEU A 402 18.10 -14.14 4.03
N ARG A 403 17.46 -13.12 4.61
CA ARG A 403 17.64 -12.74 6.00
C ARG A 403 16.30 -12.64 6.69
N PHE A 404 16.28 -12.92 7.99
CA PHE A 404 15.16 -12.75 8.90
C PHE A 404 15.69 -12.03 10.14
N PHE A 405 15.15 -10.85 10.43
CA PHE A 405 15.59 -10.02 11.56
C PHE A 405 17.11 -9.78 11.58
N GLY A 406 17.71 -9.56 10.39
CA GLY A 406 19.15 -9.37 10.20
C GLY A 406 20.00 -10.65 10.20
N VAL A 407 19.46 -11.80 10.62
CA VAL A 407 20.14 -13.10 10.67
C VAL A 407 19.90 -13.88 9.38
N GLY A 408 20.83 -14.74 8.96
CA GLY A 408 20.65 -15.55 7.75
C GLY A 408 19.48 -16.55 7.91
N LEU A 409 18.63 -16.69 6.89
CA LEU A 409 17.46 -17.55 7.00
C LEU A 409 17.82 -19.03 7.28
N LEU A 410 18.92 -19.55 6.72
CA LEU A 410 19.38 -20.91 7.01
C LEU A 410 19.69 -21.11 8.51
N GLU A 411 20.37 -20.15 9.13
CA GLU A 411 20.68 -20.20 10.56
C GLU A 411 19.40 -20.14 11.41
N CYS A 412 18.41 -19.33 10.98
CA CYS A 412 17.11 -19.29 11.63
C CYS A 412 16.39 -20.64 11.56
N LEU A 413 16.39 -21.28 10.38
CA LEU A 413 15.77 -22.60 10.17
C LEU A 413 16.43 -23.68 11.05
N ASP A 414 17.75 -23.66 11.19
CA ASP A 414 18.49 -24.56 12.08
C ASP A 414 18.08 -24.37 13.55
N LEU A 415 17.96 -23.12 14.02
CA LEU A 415 17.46 -22.80 15.37
C LEU A 415 16.03 -23.30 15.58
N TRP A 416 15.22 -23.27 14.52
CA TRP A 416 13.81 -23.69 14.55
C TRP A 416 13.59 -25.18 14.32
N GLY A 417 14.65 -25.94 14.00
CA GLY A 417 14.55 -27.35 13.64
C GLY A 417 13.75 -27.60 12.36
N VAL A 418 13.71 -26.64 11.45
CA VAL A 418 12.99 -26.72 10.18
C VAL A 418 13.96 -27.14 9.07
N GLU A 419 13.68 -28.27 8.43
CA GLU A 419 14.54 -28.80 7.37
C GLU A 419 14.39 -28.03 6.05
N VAL A 420 15.51 -27.74 5.40
CA VAL A 420 15.53 -27.17 4.05
C VAL A 420 15.15 -28.25 3.04
N SER A 421 13.91 -28.20 2.57
CA SER A 421 13.36 -29.12 1.57
C SER A 421 12.37 -28.39 0.66
N ASP A 422 11.89 -29.06 -0.38
CA ASP A 422 10.82 -28.52 -1.24
C ASP A 422 9.52 -28.22 -0.47
N GLN A 423 9.34 -28.79 0.73
CA GLN A 423 8.18 -28.55 1.60
C GLN A 423 8.32 -27.27 2.44
N LEU A 424 9.52 -26.66 2.49
CA LEU A 424 9.73 -25.41 3.22
C LEU A 424 8.93 -24.26 2.61
N PHE A 425 8.73 -24.25 1.29
CA PHE A 425 8.04 -23.15 0.61
C PHE A 425 6.66 -23.58 0.11
N ALA A 426 5.76 -22.61 -0.03
CA ALA A 426 4.44 -22.80 -0.60
C ALA A 426 4.51 -23.59 -1.93
N SER A 427 3.64 -24.58 -2.08
CA SER A 427 3.72 -25.57 -3.15
C SER A 427 3.56 -24.92 -4.52
N GLY A 428 4.48 -25.21 -5.44
CA GLY A 428 4.48 -24.64 -6.79
C GLY A 428 5.09 -23.23 -6.89
N SER A 429 5.61 -22.68 -5.79
CA SER A 429 6.31 -21.39 -5.83
C SER A 429 7.67 -21.52 -6.52
N THR A 430 7.89 -20.68 -7.53
CA THR A 430 9.20 -20.49 -8.18
C THR A 430 10.02 -19.39 -7.50
N ARG A 431 9.47 -18.76 -6.44
CA ARG A 431 10.04 -17.64 -5.69
C ARG A 431 10.17 -18.04 -4.23
N LEU A 432 11.37 -18.44 -3.85
CA LEU A 432 11.70 -18.93 -2.51
C LEU A 432 12.15 -17.72 -1.67
N GLY A 433 11.32 -17.28 -0.72
CA GLY A 433 11.54 -16.08 0.07
C GLY A 433 10.79 -16.11 1.40
N LEU A 434 10.95 -15.09 2.24
CA LEU A 434 10.24 -15.01 3.52
C LEU A 434 8.72 -15.07 3.37
N TRP A 435 8.19 -14.47 2.29
CA TRP A 435 6.76 -14.48 2.00
C TRP A 435 6.18 -15.88 1.77
N THR A 436 6.98 -16.77 1.18
CA THR A 436 6.57 -18.11 0.76
C THR A 436 7.08 -19.22 1.69
N ALA A 437 7.93 -18.89 2.67
CA ALA A 437 8.48 -19.85 3.64
C ALA A 437 7.46 -20.22 4.72
N ARG A 438 7.26 -21.52 4.94
CA ARG A 438 6.39 -22.10 5.97
C ARG A 438 7.08 -22.12 7.33
N ILE A 439 7.08 -20.96 8.00
CA ILE A 439 7.75 -20.78 9.29
C ILE A 439 6.78 -20.37 10.41
N PHE A 440 5.54 -19.98 10.10
CA PHE A 440 4.62 -19.44 11.11
C PHE A 440 3.68 -20.52 11.67
N PRO A 441 3.64 -20.72 13.00
CA PRO A 441 2.87 -21.80 13.62
C PRO A 441 1.36 -21.50 13.68
N VAL A 442 0.55 -22.48 13.26
CA VAL A 442 -0.91 -22.47 13.40
C VAL A 442 -1.31 -22.82 14.83
N CYS A 443 -2.04 -21.91 15.47
CA CYS A 443 -2.44 -22.00 16.87
C CYS A 443 -3.97 -21.93 17.06
N PRO A 444 -4.51 -22.49 18.15
CA PRO A 444 -5.95 -22.45 18.43
C PRO A 444 -6.46 -21.08 18.94
N THR A 445 -5.59 -20.18 19.39
CA THR A 445 -5.98 -18.84 19.87
C THR A 445 -5.02 -17.74 19.38
N LEU A 446 -5.51 -16.50 19.27
CA LEU A 446 -4.70 -15.32 18.92
C LEU A 446 -3.52 -15.09 19.87
N SER A 447 -3.75 -15.21 21.18
CA SER A 447 -2.68 -14.99 22.16
C SER A 447 -1.60 -16.08 22.07
N GLU A 448 -1.99 -17.32 21.77
CA GLU A 448 -1.04 -18.40 21.56
C GLU A 448 -0.22 -18.23 20.28
N SER A 449 -0.83 -17.78 19.17
CA SER A 449 -0.09 -17.51 17.93
C SER A 449 0.96 -16.43 18.14
N VAL A 450 0.61 -15.34 18.82
CA VAL A 450 1.57 -14.29 19.19
C VAL A 450 2.69 -14.85 20.06
N ARG A 451 2.35 -15.63 21.10
CA ARG A 451 3.34 -16.23 22.00
C ARG A 451 4.33 -17.12 21.26
N MET A 452 3.87 -17.95 20.31
CA MET A 452 4.76 -18.83 19.55
C MET A 452 5.65 -18.05 18.59
N SER A 453 5.12 -17.06 17.89
CA SER A 453 5.91 -16.22 16.97
C SER A 453 6.94 -15.37 17.72
N LEU A 454 6.62 -14.85 18.91
CA LEU A 454 7.60 -14.14 19.75
C LEU A 454 8.68 -15.09 20.30
N LYS A 455 8.36 -16.36 20.61
CA LYS A 455 9.38 -17.36 20.96
C LYS A 455 10.31 -17.65 19.79
N MET A 456 9.76 -17.75 18.58
CA MET A 456 10.52 -17.92 17.34
C MET A 456 11.47 -16.73 17.10
N LEU A 457 11.00 -15.49 17.29
CA LEU A 457 11.86 -14.31 17.20
C LEU A 457 12.93 -14.27 18.32
N ASN A 458 12.54 -14.54 19.56
CA ASN A 458 13.47 -14.57 20.69
C ASN A 458 14.59 -15.61 20.49
N SER A 459 14.28 -16.74 19.86
CA SER A 459 15.25 -17.77 19.54
C SER A 459 16.34 -17.24 18.61
N VAL A 460 15.97 -16.46 17.60
CA VAL A 460 16.90 -15.79 16.68
C VAL A 460 17.72 -14.70 17.39
N GLN A 461 17.08 -13.86 18.20
CA GLN A 461 17.78 -12.76 18.90
C GLN A 461 18.82 -13.24 19.91
N HIS A 462 18.60 -14.41 20.51
CA HIS A 462 19.47 -14.98 21.55
C HIS A 462 20.28 -16.18 21.05
N MET A 463 20.22 -16.50 19.75
CA MET A 463 20.85 -17.68 19.15
C MET A 463 20.60 -18.97 19.95
N SER A 464 19.34 -19.18 20.33
CA SER A 464 18.90 -20.30 21.14
C SER A 464 17.93 -21.18 20.35
N ALA A 465 17.99 -22.50 20.57
CA ALA A 465 17.14 -23.43 19.85
C ALA A 465 15.67 -23.31 20.31
N PHE A 466 14.75 -23.23 19.35
CA PHE A 466 13.30 -23.27 19.58
C PHE A 466 12.64 -24.11 18.49
N LYS A 467 12.50 -25.41 18.74
CA LYS A 467 11.98 -26.35 17.74
C LYS A 467 10.50 -26.06 17.44
N LEU A 468 10.20 -25.80 16.17
CA LEU A 468 8.84 -25.67 15.64
C LEU A 468 8.20 -27.04 15.31
N ASN A 469 8.93 -28.13 15.55
CA ASN A 469 8.48 -29.50 15.32
C ASN A 469 7.19 -29.77 16.11
N GLY A 470 6.13 -30.17 15.42
CA GLY A 470 4.82 -30.45 16.01
C GLY A 470 3.77 -29.36 15.74
N PHE A 471 4.16 -28.22 15.18
CA PHE A 471 3.22 -27.25 14.63
C PHE A 471 2.98 -27.52 13.15
N GLN A 472 1.74 -27.31 12.71
CA GLN A 472 1.50 -27.01 11.31
C GLN A 472 2.04 -25.61 11.04
N LEU A 473 2.91 -25.48 10.04
CA LEU A 473 3.51 -24.20 9.66
C LEU A 473 2.90 -23.70 8.36
N LEU A 474 2.68 -22.39 8.27
CA LEU A 474 2.23 -21.73 7.06
C LEU A 474 3.18 -20.61 6.65
N SER A 475 3.18 -20.31 5.36
CA SER A 475 3.75 -19.09 4.82
C SER A 475 2.76 -17.94 4.86
N VAL A 476 3.22 -16.70 4.67
CA VAL A 476 2.33 -15.54 4.58
C VAL A 476 1.37 -15.69 3.38
N GLU A 477 1.88 -16.20 2.26
CA GLU A 477 1.06 -16.49 1.07
C GLU A 477 -0.08 -17.49 1.37
N GLU A 478 0.20 -18.56 2.10
CA GLU A 478 -0.80 -19.54 2.50
C GLU A 478 -1.78 -18.95 3.53
N MET A 479 -1.29 -18.16 4.49
CA MET A 479 -2.16 -17.45 5.44
C MET A 479 -3.18 -16.57 4.72
N LEU A 480 -2.79 -15.86 3.66
CA LEU A 480 -3.69 -15.02 2.87
C LEU A 480 -4.70 -15.83 2.04
N THR A 481 -4.35 -17.07 1.67
CA THR A 481 -5.25 -18.00 0.99
C THR A 481 -6.30 -18.55 1.95
N TYR A 482 -5.91 -18.86 3.19
CA TYR A 482 -6.79 -19.42 4.21
C TYR A 482 -7.48 -18.37 5.10
N LYS A 483 -7.27 -17.06 4.87
CA LYS A 483 -7.75 -16.00 5.76
C LYS A 483 -9.26 -16.08 6.03
N ASP A 484 -9.64 -15.91 7.28
CA ASP A 484 -11.03 -15.78 7.70
C ASP A 484 -11.34 -14.31 8.01
N VAL A 485 -11.81 -13.59 7.00
CA VAL A 485 -12.11 -12.15 7.11
C VAL A 485 -13.25 -11.90 8.11
N GLU A 486 -14.22 -12.80 8.21
CA GLU A 486 -15.37 -12.61 9.11
C GLU A 486 -14.92 -12.65 10.58
N ASP A 487 -14.10 -13.62 10.95
CA ASP A 487 -13.54 -13.69 12.31
C ASP A 487 -12.61 -12.51 12.63
N MET A 488 -11.80 -12.07 11.66
CA MET A 488 -10.98 -10.86 11.81
C MET A 488 -11.82 -9.60 12.09
N LEU A 489 -12.91 -9.40 11.34
CA LEU A 489 -13.82 -8.26 11.55
C LEU A 489 -14.58 -8.38 12.87
N LYS A 490 -14.94 -9.60 13.28
CA LYS A 490 -15.54 -9.86 14.59
C LYS A 490 -14.59 -9.45 15.72
N PHE A 491 -13.30 -9.77 15.62
CA PHE A 491 -12.30 -9.33 16.60
C PHE A 491 -12.19 -7.79 16.66
N ARG A 492 -12.12 -7.12 15.50
CA ARG A 492 -12.11 -5.64 15.45
C ARG A 492 -13.37 -5.01 16.06
N LYS A 493 -14.53 -5.63 15.84
CA LYS A 493 -15.80 -5.21 16.44
C LYS A 493 -15.82 -5.39 17.97
N GLN A 494 -15.26 -6.49 18.49
CA GLN A 494 -15.14 -6.66 19.93
C GLN A 494 -14.29 -5.55 20.57
N ILE A 495 -13.21 -5.14 19.91
CA ILE A 495 -12.38 -4.01 20.36
C ILE A 495 -13.20 -2.71 20.34
N TYR A 496 -13.93 -2.45 19.25
CA TYR A 496 -14.82 -1.30 19.14
C TYR A 496 -15.84 -1.24 20.29
N ASP A 497 -16.56 -2.34 20.52
CA ASP A 497 -17.63 -2.42 21.52
C ASP A 497 -17.08 -2.18 22.93
N GLU A 498 -15.88 -2.70 23.20
CA GLU A 498 -15.14 -2.51 24.46
C GLU A 498 -14.73 -1.04 24.67
N ILE A 499 -14.18 -0.39 23.63
CA ILE A 499 -13.80 1.03 23.67
C ILE A 499 -15.03 1.90 23.93
N CYS A 500 -16.15 1.64 23.24
CA CYS A 500 -17.41 2.34 23.48
C CYS A 500 -17.92 2.16 24.91
N LEU A 501 -17.82 0.95 25.47
CA LEU A 501 -18.25 0.66 26.82
C LEU A 501 -17.39 1.40 27.86
N GLN A 502 -16.07 1.41 27.70
CA GLN A 502 -15.16 2.07 28.65
C GLN A 502 -15.30 3.60 28.61
N ARG A 503 -15.35 4.21 27.42
CA ARG A 503 -15.59 5.65 27.26
C ARG A 503 -16.93 6.12 27.85
N ARG A 504 -17.96 5.26 27.84
CA ARG A 504 -19.25 5.57 28.49
C ARG A 504 -19.15 5.59 30.01
N LYS A 505 -18.34 4.69 30.60
CA LYS A 505 -18.11 4.65 32.06
C LYS A 505 -17.33 5.88 32.52
N GLU A 506 -16.28 6.27 31.80
CA GLU A 506 -15.52 7.49 32.09
C GLU A 506 -16.41 8.74 32.05
N LYS A 507 -17.33 8.83 31.09
CA LYS A 507 -18.31 9.93 31.01
C LYS A 507 -19.37 9.91 32.11
N SER A 508 -19.67 8.75 32.72
CA SER A 508 -20.62 8.67 33.83
C SER A 508 -19.97 8.92 35.19
N ASP A 509 -18.65 8.77 35.28
CA ASP A 509 -17.85 8.98 36.50
C ASP A 509 -17.33 10.44 36.62
N LEU A 510 -17.46 11.23 35.55
CA LEU A 510 -17.27 12.69 35.47
C LEU A 510 -18.58 13.44 35.71
#